data_AF-A0A8X6V8D3-F1
#
_entry.id   AF-A0A8X6V8D3-F1
#
_cell.length_a   1.000
_cell.length_b   1.000
_cell.length_c   1.000
_cell.angle_alpha   90.00
_cell.angle_beta   90.00
_cell.angle_gamma   90.00
#
_symmetry.space_group_name_H-M   'P 1'
#
loop_
_entity.id
_entity.type
_entity.pdbx_description
1 polymer ?
#
loop_
_entity_poly.entity_id
_entity_poly.type
_entity_poly.pdbx_seq_one_letter_code
_entity_poly.pdbx_strand_id
1 'polypeptide(L)'
;MPLRRNRRQYEQLTDFDRDRIIGLREAEGRVYRRRGSGRPRNTNDSEDRAIRRVATSAPTTSLTSIQRHLPPSRHPVPSRETIRRRLTEVGLRSRRPLRRLPLTPHHRQCRLDFCRPRATWSVTDWRRVIFSDESRFSLSDDDHRTRVWRRTGQRSDPAFIVERHTAISQGVTVWGAISWDTRSSLVVLQGTLTARRYVDDILTPIVLPMLSSRPGAIYQQDNARPHTARLSQQCLQGYDVLPWPARSPDLSLIEHVWDTLGRQLQPSRDTGELTAQMQRLWQDLPQGVISDLIESMPRRISACKARGGFTTY
;
A
#
# COMPACT_ATOMS: atom_id res chain seq x y z
N MET A 1 47.26 -24.77 -31.88
CA MET A 1 47.51 -24.78 -33.34
C MET A 1 46.28 -24.22 -34.04
N PRO A 2 46.43 -23.25 -34.98
CA PRO A 2 45.27 -22.74 -35.70
C PRO A 2 44.84 -23.79 -36.72
N LEU A 3 43.60 -24.29 -36.61
CA LEU A 3 42.99 -25.14 -37.62
C LEU A 3 42.96 -24.34 -38.93
N ARG A 4 43.81 -24.75 -39.89
CA ARG A 4 43.83 -24.22 -41.26
C ARG A 4 42.42 -24.35 -41.83
N ARG A 5 41.80 -23.20 -42.13
CA ARG A 5 40.49 -23.11 -42.80
C ARG A 5 40.51 -23.95 -44.08
N ASN A 6 39.63 -24.94 -44.16
CA ASN A 6 39.54 -25.81 -45.31
C ASN A 6 38.86 -25.04 -46.45
N ARG A 7 39.66 -24.63 -47.45
CA ARG A 7 39.29 -23.67 -48.52
C ARG A 7 38.14 -24.16 -49.42
N ARG A 8 37.91 -25.48 -49.47
CA ARG A 8 36.94 -26.13 -50.38
C ARG A 8 35.46 -25.90 -50.02
N GLN A 9 35.15 -25.48 -48.80
CA GLN A 9 33.77 -25.20 -48.38
C GLN A 9 33.25 -23.80 -48.77
N TYR A 10 34.12 -22.92 -49.26
CA TYR A 10 33.78 -21.53 -49.62
C TYR A 10 33.52 -21.32 -51.12
N GLU A 11 33.81 -22.32 -51.96
CA GLU A 11 33.68 -22.23 -53.42
C GLU A 11 32.22 -22.34 -53.90
N GLN A 12 31.30 -22.83 -53.05
CA GLN A 12 29.87 -22.95 -53.37
C GLN A 12 29.00 -21.82 -52.78
N LEU A 13 29.59 -20.85 -52.09
CA LEU A 13 28.85 -19.73 -51.51
C LEU A 13 28.80 -18.56 -52.48
N THR A 14 27.59 -18.01 -52.70
CA THR A 14 27.40 -16.79 -53.48
C THR A 14 28.11 -15.61 -52.79
N ASP A 15 28.48 -14.56 -53.52
CA ASP A 15 29.13 -13.38 -52.93
C ASP A 15 28.26 -12.74 -51.83
N PHE A 16 26.93 -12.86 -51.95
CA PHE A 16 25.96 -12.46 -50.93
C PHE A 16 26.09 -13.27 -49.62
N ASP A 17 26.41 -14.55 -49.70
CA ASP A 17 26.57 -15.42 -48.53
C ASP A 17 27.91 -15.21 -47.83
N ARG A 18 28.97 -14.83 -48.57
CA ARG A 18 30.30 -14.53 -48.02
C ARG A 18 30.28 -13.30 -47.10
N ASP A 19 29.53 -12.26 -47.47
CA ASP A 19 29.40 -11.04 -46.67
C ASP A 19 28.66 -11.25 -45.34
N ARG A 20 27.74 -12.22 -45.26
CA ARG A 20 26.99 -12.52 -44.03
C ARG A 20 27.80 -13.26 -42.96
N ILE A 21 28.90 -13.90 -43.35
CA ILE A 21 29.74 -14.73 -42.47
C ILE A 21 30.64 -13.89 -41.55
N ILE A 22 30.79 -12.58 -41.83
CA ILE A 22 31.68 -11.64 -41.11
C ILE A 22 31.31 -11.45 -39.61
N GLY A 23 30.14 -11.93 -39.15
CA GLY A 23 29.65 -11.73 -37.78
C GLY A 23 29.50 -12.98 -36.89
N LEU A 24 29.90 -14.17 -37.36
CA LEU A 24 29.62 -15.45 -36.69
C LEU A 24 30.89 -16.01 -36.02
N ARG A 25 30.78 -16.53 -34.79
CA ARG A 25 31.82 -17.37 -34.17
C ARG A 25 31.33 -18.80 -34.09
N GLU A 26 32.19 -19.73 -34.47
CA GLU A 26 32.03 -21.16 -34.21
C GLU A 26 32.69 -21.48 -32.87
N ALA A 27 31.89 -21.99 -31.93
CA ALA A 27 32.37 -22.70 -30.76
C ALA A 27 31.54 -23.99 -30.66
N GLU A 28 32.21 -25.13 -30.56
CA GLU A 28 31.58 -26.45 -30.38
C GLU A 28 30.48 -26.78 -31.42
N GLY A 29 30.73 -26.48 -32.70
CA GLY A 29 29.80 -26.83 -33.79
C GLY A 29 28.50 -26.01 -33.85
N ARG A 30 28.40 -24.93 -33.07
CA ARG A 30 27.25 -24.00 -33.09
C ARG A 30 27.67 -22.62 -33.56
N VAL A 31 26.84 -22.05 -34.43
CA VAL A 31 27.04 -20.75 -35.06
C VAL A 31 26.24 -19.70 -34.30
N TYR A 32 26.92 -18.75 -33.64
CA TYR A 32 26.26 -17.68 -32.88
C TYR A 32 26.49 -16.32 -33.54
N ARG A 33 25.40 -15.56 -33.73
CA ARG A 33 25.47 -14.16 -34.16
C ARG A 33 26.02 -13.31 -33.01
N ARG A 34 27.09 -12.52 -33.27
CA ARG A 34 27.53 -11.50 -32.32
C ARG A 34 26.34 -10.61 -31.95
N ARG A 35 26.17 -10.31 -30.65
CA ARG A 35 25.25 -9.25 -30.24
C ARG A 35 25.67 -7.98 -30.96
N GLY A 36 24.82 -7.46 -31.84
CA GLY A 36 25.07 -6.18 -32.49
C GLY A 36 25.20 -5.08 -31.44
N SER A 37 26.00 -4.05 -31.74
CA SER A 37 26.20 -2.89 -30.86
C SER A 37 24.90 -2.14 -30.53
N GLY A 38 23.83 -2.40 -31.29
CA GLY A 38 22.53 -1.77 -31.12
C GLY A 38 22.56 -0.28 -31.47
N ARG A 39 21.42 0.38 -31.33
CA ARG A 39 21.35 1.83 -31.50
C ARG A 39 22.13 2.51 -30.36
N PRO A 40 23.03 3.46 -30.65
CA PRO A 40 23.72 4.23 -29.62
C PRO A 40 22.74 4.85 -28.63
N ARG A 41 23.13 4.84 -27.35
CA ARG A 41 22.31 5.38 -26.27
C ARG A 41 22.22 6.91 -26.41
N ASN A 42 21.03 7.44 -26.15
CA ASN A 42 20.81 8.89 -26.06
C ASN A 42 21.25 9.49 -24.70
N THR A 43 21.85 8.67 -23.84
CA THR A 43 22.38 9.09 -22.54
C THR A 43 23.74 8.47 -22.28
N ASN A 44 24.58 9.15 -21.51
CA ASN A 44 25.87 8.68 -21.04
C ASN A 44 25.82 8.20 -19.57
N ASP A 45 26.92 7.60 -19.09
CA ASP A 45 27.00 7.04 -17.74
C ASP A 45 26.91 8.08 -16.62
N SER A 46 27.26 9.34 -16.89
CA SER A 46 27.13 10.43 -15.91
C SER A 46 25.66 10.83 -15.74
N GLU A 47 24.94 10.95 -16.85
CA GLU A 47 23.50 11.24 -16.89
C GLU A 47 22.70 10.09 -16.28
N ASP A 48 23.02 8.83 -16.59
CA ASP A 48 22.36 7.66 -16.01
C ASP A 48 22.56 7.63 -14.47
N ARG A 49 23.76 7.99 -13.99
CA ARG A 49 24.04 8.16 -12.54
C ARG A 49 23.25 9.32 -11.93
N ALA A 50 23.13 10.45 -12.62
CA ALA A 50 22.36 11.61 -12.15
C ALA A 50 20.85 11.27 -12.07
N ILE A 51 20.28 10.64 -13.11
CA ILE A 51 18.90 10.15 -13.15
C ILE A 51 18.63 9.26 -11.94
N ARG A 52 19.52 8.30 -11.68
CA ARG A 52 19.39 7.41 -10.52
C ARG A 52 19.44 8.18 -9.21
N ARG A 53 20.42 9.09 -9.05
CA ARG A 53 20.63 9.85 -7.81
C ARG A 53 19.39 10.65 -7.44
N VAL A 54 18.84 11.42 -8.38
CA VAL A 54 17.64 12.25 -8.16
C VAL A 54 16.44 11.40 -7.76
N ALA A 55 16.24 10.26 -8.44
CA ALA A 55 15.15 9.34 -8.10
C ALA A 55 15.32 8.64 -6.75
N THR A 56 16.55 8.43 -6.27
CA THR A 56 16.80 7.83 -4.95
C THR A 56 16.79 8.84 -3.81
N SER A 57 17.21 10.08 -4.04
CA SER A 57 17.25 11.13 -3.01
C SER A 57 15.87 11.73 -2.74
N ALA A 58 15.02 11.82 -3.79
CA ALA A 58 13.65 12.30 -3.70
C ALA A 58 12.74 11.34 -4.50
N PRO A 59 12.28 10.24 -3.89
CA PRO A 59 11.54 9.19 -4.60
C PRO A 59 10.23 9.63 -5.25
N THR A 60 9.63 10.74 -4.80
CA THR A 60 8.39 11.31 -5.35
C THR A 60 8.60 12.17 -6.60
N THR A 61 9.85 12.41 -7.01
CA THR A 61 10.20 13.29 -8.13
C THR A 61 9.62 12.79 -9.46
N SER A 62 8.93 13.68 -10.18
CA SER A 62 8.36 13.37 -11.50
C SER A 62 9.45 13.26 -12.57
N LEU A 63 9.17 12.54 -13.67
CA LEU A 63 10.11 12.42 -14.80
C LEU A 63 10.51 13.79 -15.37
N THR A 64 9.57 14.74 -15.41
CA THR A 64 9.82 16.12 -15.86
C THR A 64 10.78 16.85 -14.93
N SER A 65 10.64 16.65 -13.61
CA SER A 65 11.56 17.25 -12.65
C SER A 65 12.94 16.59 -12.72
N ILE A 66 13.02 15.25 -12.87
CA ILE A 66 14.30 14.56 -13.10
C ILE A 66 15.01 15.12 -14.33
N GLN A 67 14.28 15.31 -15.44
CA GLN A 67 14.83 15.88 -16.68
C GLN A 67 15.40 17.29 -16.47
N ARG A 68 14.75 18.13 -15.65
CA ARG A 68 15.19 19.50 -15.31
C ARG A 68 16.44 19.55 -14.44
N HIS A 69 16.64 18.53 -13.59
CA HIS A 69 17.76 18.47 -12.65
C HIS A 69 18.97 17.70 -13.22
N LEU A 70 18.97 17.39 -14.52
CA LEU A 70 20.13 16.78 -15.17
C LEU A 70 21.24 17.81 -15.34
N PRO A 71 22.51 17.42 -15.16
CA PRO A 71 23.63 18.31 -15.42
C PRO A 71 23.67 18.72 -16.90
N PRO A 72 24.20 19.90 -17.22
CA PRO A 72 24.40 20.33 -18.60
C PRO A 72 25.20 19.28 -19.38
N SER A 73 24.75 18.95 -20.58
CA SER A 73 25.36 17.92 -21.41
C SER A 73 25.38 18.35 -22.87
N ARG A 74 26.33 17.80 -23.63
CA ARG A 74 26.40 17.96 -25.09
C ARG A 74 25.38 17.06 -25.81
N HIS A 75 24.73 16.13 -25.10
CA HIS A 75 23.69 15.29 -25.65
C HIS A 75 22.32 15.99 -25.64
N PRO A 76 21.43 15.64 -26.58
CA PRO A 76 20.04 16.10 -26.54
C PRO A 76 19.38 15.71 -25.23
N VAL A 77 18.59 16.63 -24.67
CA VAL A 77 17.88 16.38 -23.41
C VAL A 77 17.06 15.09 -23.53
N PRO A 78 17.28 14.09 -22.65
CA PRO A 78 16.61 12.80 -22.79
C PRO A 78 15.10 12.95 -22.56
N SER A 79 14.32 12.27 -23.40
CA SER A 79 12.88 12.22 -23.25
C SER A 79 12.47 11.54 -21.94
N ARG A 80 11.25 11.84 -21.45
CA ARG A 80 10.67 11.18 -20.26
C ARG A 80 10.67 9.65 -20.37
N GLU A 81 10.46 9.11 -21.57
CA GLU A 81 10.52 7.66 -21.81
C GLU A 81 11.93 7.09 -21.65
N THR A 82 12.94 7.84 -22.12
CA THR A 82 14.35 7.48 -21.95
C THR A 82 14.70 7.41 -20.47
N ILE A 83 14.30 8.43 -19.69
CA ILE A 83 14.52 8.47 -18.24
C ILE A 83 13.82 7.30 -17.54
N ARG A 84 12.55 7.02 -17.89
CA ARG A 84 11.81 5.87 -17.33
C ARG A 84 12.51 4.54 -17.63
N ARG A 85 13.00 4.35 -18.86
CA ARG A 85 13.75 3.15 -19.24
C ARG A 85 15.03 3.00 -18.40
N ARG A 86 15.79 4.09 -18.19
CA ARG A 86 16.99 4.07 -17.32
C ARG A 86 16.69 3.69 -15.89
N LEU A 87 15.63 4.25 -15.32
CA LEU A 87 15.18 3.87 -13.98
C LEU A 87 14.77 2.40 -13.93
N THR A 88 14.09 1.90 -14.96
CA THR A 88 13.65 0.50 -15.04
C THR A 88 14.82 -0.47 -15.20
N GLU A 89 15.86 -0.13 -15.97
CA GLU A 89 17.09 -0.91 -16.14
C GLU A 89 17.80 -1.16 -14.80
N VAL A 90 17.77 -0.17 -13.89
CA VAL A 90 18.32 -0.32 -12.54
C VAL A 90 17.33 -0.92 -11.54
N GLY A 91 16.12 -1.31 -11.97
CA GLY A 91 15.10 -1.92 -11.14
C GLY A 91 14.20 -0.95 -10.35
N LEU A 92 14.30 0.36 -10.61
CA LEU A 92 13.40 1.36 -10.03
C LEU A 92 12.15 1.48 -10.90
N ARG A 93 10.99 1.23 -10.30
CA ARG A 93 9.70 1.38 -10.98
C ARG A 93 8.84 2.41 -10.25
N SER A 94 8.07 3.15 -11.04
CA SER A 94 7.04 4.03 -10.52
C SER A 94 5.94 3.18 -9.89
N ARG A 95 5.67 3.37 -8.59
CA ARG A 95 4.68 2.62 -7.80
C ARG A 95 3.88 3.59 -6.93
N ARG A 96 2.70 3.17 -6.46
CA ARG A 96 1.95 3.95 -5.46
C ARG A 96 2.71 3.91 -4.12
N PRO A 97 2.88 5.06 -3.43
CA PRO A 97 3.46 5.11 -2.10
C PRO A 97 2.52 4.49 -1.08
N LEU A 98 3.08 4.08 0.04
CA LEU A 98 2.30 3.76 1.24
C LEU A 98 2.12 5.05 2.03
N ARG A 99 0.91 5.40 2.48
CA ARG A 99 0.71 6.60 3.32
C ARG A 99 0.60 6.18 4.78
N ARG A 100 1.47 6.67 5.66
CA ARG A 100 1.48 6.37 7.10
C ARG A 100 1.93 7.60 7.91
N LEU A 101 1.39 7.76 9.11
CA LEU A 101 1.88 8.76 10.06
C LEU A 101 3.22 8.30 10.67
N PRO A 102 4.21 9.18 10.89
CA PRO A 102 5.47 8.75 11.50
C PRO A 102 5.25 8.21 12.93
N LEU A 103 5.97 7.14 13.30
CA LEU A 103 5.97 6.59 14.66
C LEU A 103 7.14 7.18 15.46
N THR A 104 6.83 7.82 16.57
CA THR A 104 7.83 8.21 17.57
C THR A 104 8.31 6.98 18.34
N PRO A 105 9.46 7.04 19.03
CA PRO A 105 9.90 5.95 19.91
C PRO A 105 8.83 5.56 20.95
N HIS A 106 8.11 6.55 21.49
CA HIS A 106 6.99 6.32 22.41
C HIS A 106 5.87 5.50 21.76
N HIS A 107 5.43 5.83 20.53
CA HIS A 107 4.42 5.04 19.82
C HIS A 107 4.86 3.58 19.60
N ARG A 108 6.14 3.37 19.26
CA ARG A 108 6.68 2.01 19.09
C ARG A 108 6.63 1.22 20.40
N GLN A 109 6.96 1.86 21.52
CA GLN A 109 6.89 1.23 22.84
C GLN A 109 5.45 0.84 23.19
N CYS A 110 4.49 1.76 23.06
CA CYS A 110 3.07 1.45 23.31
C CYS A 110 2.55 0.30 22.43
N ARG A 111 2.99 0.23 21.17
CA ARG A 111 2.67 -0.89 20.27
C ARG A 111 3.25 -2.21 20.73
N LEU A 112 4.50 -2.21 21.21
CA LEU A 112 5.12 -3.42 21.77
C LEU A 112 4.41 -3.87 23.04
N ASP A 113 4.04 -2.93 23.91
CA ASP A 113 3.33 -3.23 25.16
C ASP A 113 1.90 -3.73 24.89
N PHE A 114 1.28 -3.29 23.79
CA PHE A 114 0.05 -3.90 23.30
C PHE A 114 0.26 -5.34 22.78
N CYS A 115 1.30 -5.57 21.97
CA CYS A 115 1.50 -6.84 21.27
C CYS A 115 2.07 -7.95 22.15
N ARG A 116 2.92 -7.64 23.13
CA ARG A 116 3.57 -8.62 24.01
C ARG A 116 2.58 -9.52 24.75
N PRO A 117 1.59 -9.01 25.50
CA PRO A 117 0.61 -9.85 26.21
C PRO A 117 -0.35 -10.57 25.26
N ARG A 118 -0.53 -10.04 24.05
CA ARG A 118 -1.44 -10.59 23.03
C ARG A 118 -0.76 -11.54 22.06
N ALA A 119 0.55 -11.78 22.24
CA ALA A 119 1.29 -12.71 21.40
C ALA A 119 0.88 -14.18 21.63
N THR A 120 0.32 -14.48 22.80
CA THR A 120 -0.22 -15.80 23.16
C THR A 120 -1.70 -15.96 22.80
N TRP A 121 -2.36 -14.89 22.35
CA TRP A 121 -3.78 -14.96 21.97
C TRP A 121 -3.95 -15.84 20.73
N SER A 122 -4.82 -16.82 20.87
CA SER A 122 -5.27 -17.71 19.82
C SER A 122 -6.23 -17.00 18.86
N VAL A 123 -6.49 -17.63 17.72
CA VAL A 123 -7.56 -17.17 16.80
C VAL A 123 -8.89 -17.05 17.54
N THR A 124 -9.23 -18.00 18.42
CA THR A 124 -10.47 -17.97 19.20
C THR A 124 -10.57 -16.76 20.12
N ASP A 125 -9.45 -16.28 20.67
CA ASP A 125 -9.44 -15.03 21.45
C ASP A 125 -9.75 -13.82 20.56
N TRP A 126 -9.15 -13.77 19.36
CA TRP A 126 -9.40 -12.71 18.38
C TRP A 126 -10.83 -12.74 17.80
N ARG A 127 -11.47 -13.91 17.72
CA ARG A 127 -12.88 -14.03 17.28
C ARG A 127 -13.87 -13.33 18.22
N ARG A 128 -13.47 -13.06 19.47
CA ARG A 128 -14.27 -12.29 20.44
C ARG A 128 -14.16 -10.78 20.24
N VAL A 129 -13.19 -10.29 19.46
CA VAL A 129 -12.97 -8.85 19.28
C VAL A 129 -13.90 -8.30 18.20
N ILE A 130 -14.58 -7.21 18.53
CA ILE A 130 -15.36 -6.41 17.59
C ILE A 130 -14.52 -5.20 17.21
N PHE A 131 -14.07 -5.12 15.96
CA PHE A 131 -13.29 -4.00 15.45
C PHE A 131 -14.22 -2.93 14.90
N SER A 132 -14.00 -1.68 15.26
CA SER A 132 -14.78 -0.53 14.78
C SER A 132 -13.88 0.64 14.43
N ASP A 133 -14.30 1.43 13.45
CA ASP A 133 -13.59 2.64 13.04
C ASP A 133 -14.45 3.51 12.14
N GLU A 134 -14.09 4.79 12.04
CA GLU A 134 -14.60 5.71 11.03
C GLU A 134 -13.67 5.76 9.80
N SER A 135 -14.24 5.91 8.61
CA SER A 135 -13.47 6.19 7.41
C SER A 135 -14.12 7.26 6.55
N ARG A 136 -13.28 8.08 5.91
CA ARG A 136 -13.70 9.16 5.01
C ARG A 136 -13.35 8.82 3.57
N PHE A 137 -14.38 8.84 2.72
CA PHE A 137 -14.30 8.64 1.28
C PHE A 137 -14.64 9.94 0.56
N SER A 138 -13.76 10.40 -0.33
CA SER A 138 -13.91 11.66 -1.08
C SER A 138 -14.58 11.46 -2.43
N LEU A 139 -15.34 12.47 -2.90
CA LEU A 139 -15.87 12.53 -4.26
C LEU A 139 -14.80 12.85 -5.29
N SER A 140 -13.84 13.68 -4.91
CA SER A 140 -12.63 13.88 -5.71
C SER A 140 -11.79 12.61 -5.61
N ASP A 141 -11.26 12.16 -6.75
CA ASP A 141 -10.05 11.35 -6.76
C ASP A 141 -9.03 12.09 -5.89
N ASP A 142 -8.76 11.60 -4.67
CA ASP A 142 -7.49 11.91 -4.02
C ASP A 142 -6.48 11.44 -5.06
N ASP A 143 -5.80 12.37 -5.74
CA ASP A 143 -5.36 12.23 -7.14
C ASP A 143 -4.58 10.93 -7.39
N HIS A 144 -4.06 10.26 -6.35
CA HIS A 144 -3.30 9.01 -6.38
C HIS A 144 -2.13 9.07 -7.38
N ARG A 145 -1.87 10.26 -7.94
CA ARG A 145 -0.86 10.62 -8.93
C ARG A 145 0.50 10.73 -8.28
N THR A 146 0.55 10.88 -6.95
CA THR A 146 1.81 10.75 -6.23
C THR A 146 2.32 9.32 -6.40
N ARG A 147 3.44 9.20 -7.10
CA ARG A 147 4.11 7.95 -7.40
C ARG A 147 5.51 8.03 -6.83
N VAL A 148 6.00 6.92 -6.30
CA VAL A 148 7.37 6.79 -5.81
C VAL A 148 8.17 5.85 -6.68
N TRP A 149 9.42 6.20 -6.96
CA TRP A 149 10.39 5.33 -7.60
C TRP A 149 10.99 4.39 -6.56
N ARG A 150 10.65 3.10 -6.62
CA ARG A 150 11.17 2.10 -5.68
C ARG A 150 11.35 0.73 -6.32
N ARG A 151 12.16 -0.12 -5.69
CA ARG A 151 12.31 -1.53 -6.09
C ARG A 151 11.15 -2.38 -5.57
N THR A 152 11.00 -3.57 -6.13
CA THR A 152 10.11 -4.60 -5.58
C THR A 152 10.55 -4.95 -4.15
N GLY A 153 9.59 -5.14 -3.23
CA GLY A 153 9.86 -5.44 -1.82
C GLY A 153 9.96 -4.21 -0.89
N GLN A 154 10.30 -3.02 -1.41
CA GLN A 154 10.50 -1.82 -0.58
C GLN A 154 9.20 -1.06 -0.25
N ARG A 155 8.05 -1.74 -0.15
CA ARG A 155 6.76 -1.05 0.04
C ARG A 155 6.63 -0.41 1.42
N SER A 156 7.17 -1.06 2.44
CA SER A 156 7.07 -0.66 3.85
C SER A 156 8.27 0.15 4.34
N ASP A 157 9.20 0.49 3.46
CA ASP A 157 10.39 1.28 3.83
C ASP A 157 9.99 2.75 4.02
N PRO A 158 10.31 3.36 5.19
CA PRO A 158 9.97 4.75 5.51
C PRO A 158 10.34 5.77 4.43
N ALA A 159 11.42 5.55 3.67
CA ALA A 159 11.87 6.47 2.63
C ALA A 159 10.87 6.63 1.46
N PHE A 160 9.92 5.71 1.31
CA PHE A 160 8.91 5.71 0.24
C PHE A 160 7.48 5.95 0.76
N ILE A 161 7.36 6.30 2.05
CA ILE A 161 6.08 6.64 2.67
C ILE A 161 5.79 8.11 2.40
N VAL A 162 4.59 8.43 1.91
CA VAL A 162 4.15 9.81 1.67
C VAL A 162 3.12 10.19 2.72
N GLU A 163 3.25 11.39 3.28
CA GLU A 163 2.29 11.90 4.26
C GLU A 163 0.90 12.10 3.62
N ARG A 164 -0.14 11.90 4.43
CA ARG A 164 -1.52 12.10 4.00
C ARG A 164 -1.85 13.58 4.19
N HIS A 165 -2.07 14.32 3.10
CA HIS A 165 -2.60 15.68 3.18
C HIS A 165 -4.11 15.62 3.44
N THR A 166 -4.59 16.38 4.42
CA THR A 166 -5.99 16.49 4.82
C THR A 166 -6.69 17.61 4.06
N ALA A 167 -6.62 17.62 2.73
CA ALA A 167 -7.38 18.59 1.95
C ALA A 167 -8.88 18.31 2.15
N ILE A 168 -9.66 19.37 2.38
CA ILE A 168 -11.11 19.32 2.60
C ILE A 168 -11.79 19.09 1.26
N SER A 169 -11.77 17.85 0.77
CA SER A 169 -12.60 17.44 -0.36
C SER A 169 -14.00 17.12 0.13
N GLN A 170 -15.02 17.44 -0.66
CA GLN A 170 -16.37 16.90 -0.45
C GLN A 170 -16.32 15.37 -0.43
N GLY A 171 -17.08 14.76 0.47
CA GLY A 171 -16.96 13.34 0.75
C GLY A 171 -17.80 12.91 1.94
N VAL A 172 -17.94 11.61 2.09
CA VAL A 172 -18.78 10.95 3.09
C VAL A 172 -17.89 10.35 4.15
N THR A 173 -18.22 10.58 5.42
CA THR A 173 -17.62 9.86 6.54
C THR A 173 -18.60 8.77 6.97
N VAL A 174 -18.12 7.54 7.09
CA VAL A 174 -18.92 6.39 7.53
C VAL A 174 -18.29 5.76 8.76
N TRP A 175 -19.11 5.09 9.56
CA TRP A 175 -18.69 4.23 10.66
C TRP A 175 -19.24 2.83 10.44
N GLY A 176 -18.47 1.83 10.85
CA GLY A 176 -18.91 0.45 10.89
C GLY A 176 -18.15 -0.35 11.93
N ALA A 177 -18.63 -1.56 12.19
CA ALA A 177 -17.98 -2.55 13.03
C ALA A 177 -18.04 -3.94 12.38
N ILE A 178 -16.99 -4.72 12.59
CA ILE A 178 -16.86 -6.10 12.11
C ILE A 178 -16.52 -7.04 13.28
N SER A 179 -17.09 -8.24 13.26
CA SER A 179 -16.73 -9.36 14.12
C SER A 179 -16.50 -10.61 13.27
N TRP A 180 -16.08 -11.71 13.91
CA TRP A 180 -15.77 -12.97 13.21
C TRP A 180 -16.90 -13.48 12.30
N ASP A 181 -18.14 -13.34 12.73
CA ASP A 181 -19.33 -13.96 12.17
C ASP A 181 -20.43 -12.96 11.77
N THR A 182 -20.25 -11.67 12.08
CA THR A 182 -21.20 -10.62 11.70
C THR A 182 -20.50 -9.29 11.44
N ARG A 183 -21.28 -8.32 10.99
CA ARG A 183 -20.91 -6.91 10.83
C ARG A 183 -22.09 -6.04 11.20
N SER A 184 -21.80 -4.81 11.61
CA SER A 184 -22.85 -3.82 11.90
C SER A 184 -23.55 -3.35 10.63
N SER A 185 -24.63 -2.60 10.80
CA SER A 185 -25.06 -1.65 9.76
C SER A 185 -23.99 -0.58 9.54
N LEU A 186 -23.92 -0.04 8.32
CA LEU A 186 -23.04 1.08 8.00
C LEU A 186 -23.73 2.38 8.40
N VAL A 187 -23.10 3.17 9.27
CA VAL A 187 -23.62 4.46 9.73
C VAL A 187 -22.98 5.58 8.94
N VAL A 188 -23.80 6.45 8.36
CA VAL A 188 -23.31 7.63 7.62
C VAL A 188 -23.26 8.82 8.56
N LEU A 189 -22.05 9.33 8.81
CA LEU A 189 -21.80 10.42 9.74
C LEU A 189 -21.89 11.76 9.03
N GLN A 190 -22.94 12.51 9.34
CA GLN A 190 -23.12 13.89 8.87
C GLN A 190 -22.35 14.86 9.78
N GLY A 191 -21.31 15.53 9.28
CA GLY A 191 -20.53 16.49 10.07
C GLY A 191 -19.60 15.84 11.10
N THR A 192 -19.19 16.61 12.11
CA THR A 192 -18.23 16.16 13.13
C THR A 192 -18.89 15.20 14.13
N LEU A 193 -18.25 14.06 14.37
CA LEU A 193 -18.65 13.11 15.42
C LEU A 193 -18.27 13.68 16.81
N THR A 194 -19.28 13.99 17.62
CA THR A 194 -19.10 14.41 19.01
C THR A 194 -19.27 13.20 19.93
N ALA A 195 -18.80 13.28 21.19
CA ALA A 195 -19.01 12.21 22.15
C ALA A 195 -20.49 11.86 22.36
N ARG A 196 -21.37 12.87 22.35
CA ARG A 196 -22.82 12.67 22.48
C ARG A 196 -23.38 11.88 21.30
N ARG A 197 -23.01 12.27 20.08
CA ARG A 197 -23.42 11.56 18.86
C ARG A 197 -22.83 10.17 18.77
N TYR A 198 -21.59 9.98 19.21
CA TYR A 198 -21.01 8.65 19.30
C TYR A 198 -21.83 7.73 20.22
N VAL A 199 -22.33 8.25 21.35
CA VAL A 199 -23.21 7.48 22.24
C VAL A 199 -24.59 7.23 21.63
N ASP A 200 -25.23 8.27 21.12
CA ASP A 200 -26.62 8.22 20.65
C ASP A 200 -26.77 7.51 19.30
N ASP A 201 -25.84 7.75 18.36
CA ASP A 201 -25.92 7.25 16.97
C ASP A 201 -25.20 5.89 16.79
N ILE A 202 -24.20 5.58 17.62
CA ILE A 202 -23.32 4.41 17.45
C ILE A 202 -23.36 3.44 18.65
N LEU A 203 -22.95 3.89 19.85
CA LEU A 203 -22.75 2.98 20.97
C LEU A 203 -24.07 2.32 21.40
N THR A 204 -25.06 3.14 21.75
CA THR A 204 -26.34 2.67 22.27
C THR A 204 -27.13 1.81 21.27
N PRO A 205 -27.33 2.24 20.01
CA PRO A 205 -28.16 1.47 19.07
C PRO A 205 -27.46 0.28 18.42
N ILE A 206 -26.12 0.25 18.38
CA ILE A 206 -25.38 -0.74 17.58
C ILE A 206 -24.39 -1.52 18.43
N VAL A 207 -23.43 -0.85 19.07
CA VAL A 207 -22.33 -1.52 19.76
C VAL A 207 -22.81 -2.28 21.00
N LEU A 208 -23.64 -1.65 21.85
CA LEU A 208 -24.13 -2.28 23.08
C LEU A 208 -24.97 -3.53 22.81
N PRO A 209 -25.89 -3.55 21.81
CA PRO A 209 -26.57 -4.79 21.39
C PRO A 209 -25.61 -5.87 20.89
N MET A 210 -24.58 -5.50 20.11
CA MET A 210 -23.58 -6.46 19.62
C MET A 210 -22.74 -7.06 20.75
N LEU A 211 -22.42 -6.28 21.78
CA LEU A 211 -21.71 -6.76 22.96
C LEU A 211 -22.60 -7.62 23.86
N SER A 212 -23.83 -7.16 24.13
CA SER A 212 -24.81 -7.87 24.97
C SER A 212 -25.20 -9.23 24.41
N SER A 213 -25.28 -9.36 23.08
CA SER A 213 -25.59 -10.64 22.42
C SER A 213 -24.43 -11.65 22.45
N ARG A 214 -23.25 -11.26 22.93
CA ARG A 214 -22.01 -12.06 22.86
C ARG A 214 -21.24 -12.00 24.18
N PRO A 215 -21.51 -12.93 25.12
CA PRO A 215 -20.77 -12.99 26.37
C PRO A 215 -19.26 -13.09 26.14
N GLY A 216 -18.49 -12.21 26.77
CA GLY A 216 -17.02 -12.14 26.64
C GLY A 216 -16.51 -11.48 25.35
N ALA A 217 -17.37 -10.79 24.60
CA ALA A 217 -16.93 -9.95 23.49
C ALA A 217 -16.14 -8.74 23.98
N ILE A 218 -15.11 -8.37 23.22
CA ILE A 218 -14.22 -7.26 23.53
C ILE A 218 -14.38 -6.20 22.45
N TYR A 219 -14.72 -4.98 22.83
CA TYR A 219 -14.87 -3.88 21.89
C TYR A 219 -13.53 -3.22 21.59
N GLN A 220 -13.20 -3.06 20.32
CA GLN A 220 -12.05 -2.27 19.88
C GLN A 220 -12.55 -0.97 19.23
N GLN A 221 -12.04 0.14 19.77
CA GLN A 221 -12.13 1.49 19.23
C GLN A 221 -10.75 2.15 19.32
N ASP A 222 -10.53 3.24 18.58
CA ASP A 222 -9.30 4.02 18.69
C ASP A 222 -9.36 5.02 19.88
N ASN A 223 -8.31 5.83 20.03
CA ASN A 223 -8.22 6.82 21.11
C ASN A 223 -8.63 8.24 20.65
N ALA A 224 -9.55 8.36 19.68
CA ALA A 224 -10.09 9.65 19.29
C ALA A 224 -10.85 10.32 20.44
N ARG A 225 -10.90 11.66 20.43
CA ARG A 225 -11.50 12.45 21.54
C ARG A 225 -12.95 12.04 21.87
N PRO A 226 -13.83 11.75 20.89
CA PRO A 226 -15.17 11.26 21.19
C PRO A 226 -15.17 9.93 21.95
N HIS A 227 -14.21 9.04 21.67
CA HIS A 227 -14.13 7.70 22.25
C HIS A 227 -13.58 7.72 23.68
N THR A 228 -12.65 8.62 23.97
CA THR A 228 -12.05 8.80 25.30
C THR A 228 -12.84 9.75 26.20
N ALA A 229 -13.90 10.39 25.69
CA ALA A 229 -14.73 11.29 26.48
C ALA A 229 -15.44 10.53 27.61
N ARG A 230 -15.64 11.20 28.75
CA ARG A 230 -16.29 10.61 29.94
C ARG A 230 -17.62 9.96 29.60
N LEU A 231 -18.43 10.62 28.76
CA LEU A 231 -19.74 10.12 28.36
C LEU A 231 -19.66 8.76 27.66
N SER A 232 -18.72 8.61 26.73
CA SER A 232 -18.50 7.36 25.98
C SER A 232 -17.93 6.26 26.87
N GLN A 233 -16.99 6.60 27.76
CA GLN A 233 -16.42 5.67 28.73
C GLN A 233 -17.47 5.15 29.73
N GLN A 234 -18.37 6.03 30.19
CA GLN A 234 -19.50 5.65 31.04
C GLN A 234 -20.50 4.73 30.30
N CYS A 235 -20.76 5.01 29.03
CA CYS A 235 -21.64 4.17 28.21
C CYS A 235 -21.09 2.73 28.03
N LEU A 236 -19.77 2.58 27.96
CA LEU A 236 -19.08 1.29 27.86
C LEU A 236 -18.73 0.68 29.23
N GLN A 237 -19.15 1.29 30.34
CA GLN A 237 -18.88 0.78 31.67
C GLN A 237 -19.57 -0.59 31.85
N GLY A 238 -18.79 -1.61 32.20
CA GLY A 238 -19.27 -2.99 32.32
C GLY A 238 -19.01 -3.87 31.09
N TYR A 239 -18.45 -3.32 30.02
CA TYR A 239 -17.99 -4.07 28.86
C TYR A 239 -16.46 -4.05 28.74
N ASP A 240 -15.89 -5.10 28.19
CA ASP A 240 -14.45 -5.16 27.93
C ASP A 240 -14.09 -4.31 26.72
N VAL A 241 -13.23 -3.31 26.93
CA VAL A 241 -12.67 -2.48 25.86
C VAL A 241 -11.21 -2.82 25.66
N LEU A 242 -10.83 -3.14 24.43
CA LEU A 242 -9.46 -3.48 24.06
C LEU A 242 -8.61 -2.19 24.11
N PRO A 243 -7.56 -2.12 24.96
CA PRO A 243 -6.68 -0.95 24.96
C PRO A 243 -5.95 -0.87 23.62
N TRP A 244 -6.08 0.25 22.92
CA TRP A 244 -5.58 0.37 21.55
C TRP A 244 -4.33 1.27 21.48
N PRO A 245 -3.23 0.82 20.84
CA PRO A 245 -2.03 1.64 20.72
C PRO A 245 -2.22 2.73 19.66
N ALA A 246 -1.85 3.98 20.00
CA ALA A 246 -1.94 5.11 19.08
C ALA A 246 -1.22 4.86 17.74
N ARG A 247 -1.77 5.40 16.65
CA ARG A 247 -1.23 5.30 15.28
C ARG A 247 -0.99 3.85 14.82
N SER A 248 -1.97 2.97 15.07
CA SER A 248 -1.88 1.54 14.71
C SER A 248 -2.96 1.05 13.74
N PRO A 249 -3.17 1.72 12.60
CA PRO A 249 -4.17 1.29 11.62
C PRO A 249 -3.83 -0.07 11.00
N ASP A 250 -2.56 -0.47 10.96
CA ASP A 250 -2.13 -1.77 10.43
C ASP A 250 -2.53 -2.97 11.32
N LEU A 251 -2.88 -2.71 12.58
CA LEU A 251 -3.46 -3.69 13.50
C LEU A 251 -4.99 -3.69 13.46
N SER A 252 -5.61 -2.61 12.97
CA SER A 252 -7.06 -2.49 12.87
C SER A 252 -7.54 -3.25 11.63
N LEU A 253 -8.36 -4.28 11.82
CA LEU A 253 -8.82 -5.11 10.70
C LEU A 253 -9.82 -4.38 9.81
N ILE A 254 -10.61 -3.48 10.39
CA ILE A 254 -11.62 -2.73 9.65
C ILE A 254 -10.99 -1.71 8.70
N GLU A 255 -9.80 -1.20 8.99
CA GLU A 255 -9.02 -0.38 8.04
C GLU A 255 -8.70 -1.15 6.74
N HIS A 256 -8.47 -2.47 6.83
CA HIS A 256 -8.29 -3.31 5.65
C HIS A 256 -9.60 -3.52 4.88
N VAL A 257 -10.73 -3.57 5.58
CA VAL A 257 -12.06 -3.58 4.96
C VAL A 257 -12.30 -2.26 4.23
N TRP A 258 -12.02 -1.11 4.85
CA TRP A 258 -12.13 0.21 4.21
C TRP A 258 -11.28 0.33 2.96
N ASP A 259 -10.02 -0.13 3.00
CA ASP A 259 -9.13 -0.16 1.83
C ASP A 259 -9.65 -1.09 0.72
N THR A 260 -10.31 -2.19 1.08
CA THR A 260 -10.93 -3.11 0.12
C THR A 260 -12.16 -2.50 -0.55
N LEU A 261 -13.04 -1.87 0.21
CA LEU A 261 -14.23 -1.18 -0.32
C LEU A 261 -13.82 0.04 -1.15
N GLY A 262 -12.86 0.82 -0.68
CA GLY A 262 -12.32 1.98 -1.40
C GLY A 262 -11.72 1.64 -2.76
N ARG A 263 -11.17 0.42 -2.93
CA ARG A 263 -10.70 -0.07 -4.24
C ARG A 263 -11.82 -0.46 -5.20
N GLN A 264 -13.01 -0.79 -4.69
CA GLN A 264 -14.16 -1.23 -5.48
C GLN A 264 -15.07 -0.06 -5.87
N LEU A 265 -15.01 1.04 -5.13
CA LEU A 265 -15.74 2.27 -5.44
C LEU A 265 -15.46 2.74 -6.87
N GLN A 266 -16.53 3.11 -7.56
CA GLN A 266 -16.47 3.77 -8.85
C GLN A 266 -16.61 5.29 -8.66
N PRO A 267 -16.12 6.10 -9.61
CA PRO A 267 -16.34 7.55 -9.59
C PRO A 267 -17.82 7.87 -9.37
N SER A 268 -18.10 8.75 -8.40
CA SER A 268 -19.45 9.15 -8.00
C SER A 268 -19.68 10.61 -8.34
N ARG A 269 -20.90 10.97 -8.77
CA ARG A 269 -21.25 12.35 -9.13
C ARG A 269 -21.50 13.21 -7.90
N ASP A 270 -22.08 12.62 -6.87
CA ASP A 270 -22.45 13.30 -5.62
C ASP A 270 -22.31 12.38 -4.41
N THR A 271 -22.45 12.96 -3.21
CA THR A 271 -22.33 12.23 -1.94
C THR A 271 -23.43 11.21 -1.72
N GLY A 272 -24.61 11.38 -2.33
CA GLY A 272 -25.70 10.42 -2.26
C GLY A 272 -25.37 9.15 -3.03
N GLU A 273 -24.87 9.28 -4.25
CA GLU A 273 -24.38 8.18 -5.09
C GLU A 273 -23.23 7.44 -4.40
N LEU A 274 -22.26 8.18 -3.84
CA LEU A 274 -21.15 7.59 -3.09
C LEU A 274 -21.63 6.83 -1.85
N THR A 275 -22.59 7.39 -1.12
CA THR A 275 -23.19 6.74 0.06
C THR A 275 -23.88 5.44 -0.33
N ALA A 276 -24.69 5.45 -1.39
CA ALA A 276 -25.40 4.28 -1.87
C ALA A 276 -24.44 3.19 -2.35
N GLN A 277 -23.34 3.56 -3.02
CA GLN A 277 -22.29 2.61 -3.38
C GLN A 277 -21.63 1.98 -2.14
N MET A 278 -21.26 2.79 -1.15
CA MET A 278 -20.66 2.30 0.10
C MET A 278 -21.59 1.37 0.87
N GLN A 279 -22.88 1.70 0.96
CA GLN A 279 -23.87 0.86 1.63
C GLN A 279 -24.03 -0.49 0.92
N ARG A 280 -24.11 -0.50 -0.42
CA ARG A 280 -24.15 -1.75 -1.19
C ARG A 280 -22.90 -2.59 -1.00
N LEU A 281 -21.72 -2.01 -1.17
CA LEU A 281 -20.45 -2.74 -1.01
C LEU A 281 -20.28 -3.30 0.41
N TRP A 282 -20.73 -2.56 1.43
CA TRP A 282 -20.74 -3.04 2.82
C TRP A 282 -21.74 -4.18 3.02
N GLN A 283 -22.94 -4.09 2.44
CA GLN A 283 -23.95 -5.14 2.50
C GLN A 283 -23.55 -6.39 1.71
N ASP A 284 -22.81 -6.26 0.62
CA ASP A 284 -22.37 -7.38 -0.22
C ASP A 284 -21.04 -7.98 0.24
N LEU A 285 -20.37 -7.36 1.23
CA LEU A 285 -19.10 -7.85 1.76
C LEU A 285 -19.26 -9.28 2.30
N PRO A 286 -18.59 -10.28 1.71
CA PRO A 286 -18.73 -11.66 2.16
C PRO A 286 -18.15 -11.84 3.56
N GLN A 287 -18.89 -12.53 4.44
CA GLN A 287 -18.44 -12.74 5.82
C GLN A 287 -17.11 -13.49 5.89
N GLY A 288 -16.86 -14.44 4.96
CA GLY A 288 -15.58 -15.16 4.86
C GLY A 288 -14.36 -14.24 4.73
N VAL A 289 -14.48 -13.09 4.04
CA VAL A 289 -13.39 -12.10 3.94
C VAL A 289 -13.07 -11.51 5.32
N ILE A 290 -14.08 -11.22 6.12
CA ILE A 290 -13.92 -10.69 7.49
C ILE A 290 -13.33 -11.78 8.40
N SER A 291 -13.85 -13.00 8.30
CA SER A 291 -13.37 -14.16 9.04
C SER A 291 -11.86 -14.39 8.78
N ASP A 292 -11.45 -14.49 7.51
CA ASP A 292 -10.04 -14.68 7.12
C ASP A 292 -9.13 -13.55 7.65
N LEU A 293 -9.63 -12.32 7.69
CA LEU A 293 -8.90 -11.19 8.26
C LEU A 293 -8.68 -11.35 9.76
N ILE A 294 -9.68 -11.78 10.51
CA ILE A 294 -9.58 -12.03 11.95
C ILE A 294 -8.62 -13.19 12.23
N GLU A 295 -8.66 -14.25 11.43
CA GLU A 295 -7.71 -15.36 11.49
C GLU A 295 -6.26 -14.93 11.21
N SER A 296 -6.06 -13.82 10.50
CA SER A 296 -4.72 -13.27 10.27
C SER A 296 -4.10 -12.56 11.48
N MET A 297 -4.87 -12.25 12.53
CA MET A 297 -4.41 -11.43 13.66
C MET A 297 -3.16 -11.95 14.38
N PRO A 298 -3.02 -13.25 14.71
CA PRO A 298 -1.81 -13.76 15.35
C PRO A 298 -0.54 -13.45 14.55
N ARG A 299 -0.61 -13.48 13.21
CA ARG A 299 0.51 -13.12 12.32
C ARG A 299 0.80 -11.62 12.35
N ARG A 300 -0.24 -10.77 12.38
CA ARG A 300 -0.10 -9.30 12.49
C ARG A 300 0.56 -8.89 13.81
N ILE A 301 0.12 -9.49 14.92
CA ILE A 301 0.69 -9.26 16.25
C ILE A 301 2.14 -9.71 16.31
N SER A 302 2.46 -10.88 15.78
CA SER A 302 3.84 -11.39 15.70
C SER A 302 4.73 -10.46 14.89
N ALA A 303 4.26 -9.98 13.73
CA ALA A 303 4.98 -9.03 12.90
C ALA A 303 5.23 -7.68 13.61
N CYS A 304 4.23 -7.19 14.35
CA CYS A 304 4.36 -5.95 15.12
C CYS A 304 5.33 -6.10 16.30
N LYS A 305 5.26 -7.22 17.02
CA LYS A 305 6.19 -7.56 18.11
C LYS A 305 7.63 -7.64 17.63
N ALA A 306 7.88 -8.23 16.46
CA ALA A 306 9.23 -8.40 15.91
C ALA A 306 9.89 -7.09 15.49
N ARG A 307 9.12 -6.10 15.05
CA ARG A 307 9.66 -4.85 14.47
C ARG A 307 9.49 -3.63 15.36
N GLY A 308 8.52 -3.62 16.27
CA GLY A 308 8.10 -2.47 17.08
C GLY A 308 7.53 -1.29 16.28
N GLY A 309 7.77 -1.23 14.96
CA GLY A 309 7.21 -0.28 14.02
C GLY A 309 6.06 -0.86 13.19
N PHE A 310 5.79 -0.24 12.04
CA PHE A 310 4.71 -0.69 11.18
C PHE A 310 4.94 -2.10 10.62
N THR A 311 3.85 -2.84 10.52
CA THR A 311 3.83 -4.13 9.83
C THR A 311 3.67 -3.95 8.31
N THR A 312 3.78 -5.04 7.54
CA THR A 312 3.50 -5.04 6.10
C THR A 312 2.01 -5.09 5.77
N TYR A 313 1.19 -5.29 6.79
CA TYR A 313 -0.25 -5.33 6.69
C TYR A 313 -0.86 -3.92 6.64
#